data_AF-A0A510JBN0-F1
#
_entry.id   AF-A0A510JBN0-F1
#
_cell.length_a   1.000
_cell.length_b   1.000
_cell.length_c   1.000
_cell.angle_alpha   90.00
_cell.angle_beta   90.00
_cell.angle_gamma   90.00
#
_symmetry.space_group_name_H-M   'P 1'
#
loop_
_entity.id
_entity.type
_entity.pdbx_description
1 polymer ?
#
loop_
_entity_poly.entity_id
_entity_poly.type
_entity_poly.pdbx_seq_one_letter_code
_entity_poly.pdbx_strand_id
1 'polypeptide(L)'
;MGFWWFPLNDEEFKKIQMENEFLYFQIEQYPVKEKKEKEEKYITKDIIAVKYTVDKPDSDEKKETEGIKIGAEKRRIIYEYFQKKAKEKGEEFKKKAFRSGKYMTVGYLEYDYENYKKKIKCLQEILESLRNDEKLLEELQNTENNTR
;
A
#
# COMPACT_ATOMS: atom_id res chain seq x y z
N MET A 1 -19.71 5.77 -17.84
CA MET A 1 -18.75 4.70 -18.18
C MET A 1 -18.77 3.71 -17.03
N GLY A 2 -19.17 2.47 -17.30
CA GLY A 2 -19.45 1.48 -16.27
C GLY A 2 -18.18 1.10 -15.51
N PHE A 3 -18.21 1.28 -14.18
CA PHE A 3 -17.29 0.62 -13.27
C PHE A 3 -17.48 -0.90 -13.44
N TRP A 4 -16.53 -1.56 -14.10
CA TRP A 4 -16.46 -3.01 -14.09
C TRP A 4 -15.89 -3.43 -12.72
N TRP A 5 -16.79 -3.70 -11.79
CA TRP A 5 -16.45 -4.40 -10.56
C TRP A 5 -16.36 -5.89 -10.90
N PHE A 6 -15.14 -6.42 -10.97
CA PHE A 6 -14.96 -7.84 -10.74
C PHE A 6 -14.93 -8.03 -9.22
N PRO A 7 -15.86 -8.79 -8.62
CA PRO A 7 -15.67 -9.27 -7.26
C PRO A 7 -14.53 -10.30 -7.34
N LEU A 8 -13.30 -9.82 -7.25
CA LEU A 8 -12.18 -10.69 -6.95
C LEU A 8 -12.43 -11.16 -5.53
N ASN A 9 -12.63 -12.46 -5.40
CA ASN A 9 -12.90 -13.21 -4.19
C ASN A 9 -11.89 -12.83 -3.08
N ASP A 10 -12.29 -12.92 -1.81
CA ASP A 10 -11.43 -12.59 -0.66
C ASP A 10 -10.09 -13.37 -0.67
N GLU A 11 -10.05 -14.55 -1.32
CA GLU A 11 -8.80 -15.29 -1.55
C GLU A 11 -7.82 -14.56 -2.48
N GLU A 12 -8.32 -13.79 -3.47
CA GLU A 12 -7.51 -12.94 -4.33
C GLU A 12 -7.11 -11.63 -3.62
N PHE A 13 -7.91 -11.16 -2.65
CA PHE A 13 -7.62 -9.99 -1.83
C PHE A 13 -7.21 -10.35 -0.39
N LYS A 14 -5.92 -10.66 -0.20
CA LYS A 14 -5.38 -10.88 1.16
C LYS A 14 -5.36 -9.60 1.98
N LYS A 15 -5.74 -9.74 3.25
CA LYS A 15 -5.62 -8.73 4.30
C LYS A 15 -4.73 -9.28 5.42
N ILE A 16 -3.81 -8.45 5.91
CA ILE A 16 -3.07 -8.72 7.16
C ILE A 16 -3.55 -7.74 8.22
N GLN A 17 -3.87 -8.27 9.39
CA GLN A 17 -4.10 -7.49 10.60
C GLN A 17 -2.80 -7.45 11.42
N MET A 18 -2.41 -6.24 11.82
CA MET A 18 -1.27 -5.98 12.69
C MET A 18 -1.80 -5.24 13.91
N GLU A 19 -2.03 -5.94 15.02
CA GLU A 19 -2.72 -5.40 16.20
C GLU A 19 -4.06 -4.72 15.82
N ASN A 20 -4.08 -3.38 15.75
CA ASN A 20 -5.24 -2.55 15.37
C ASN A 20 -5.01 -1.82 14.03
N GLU A 21 -4.11 -2.33 13.21
CA GLU A 21 -3.78 -1.79 11.90
C GLU A 21 -4.07 -2.86 10.85
N PHE A 22 -4.31 -2.40 9.62
CA PHE A 22 -4.58 -3.33 8.52
C PHE A 22 -3.79 -2.96 7.28
N LEU A 23 -3.24 -3.98 6.64
CA LEU A 23 -2.62 -3.92 5.33
C LEU A 23 -3.48 -4.75 4.36
N TYR A 24 -3.98 -4.13 3.29
CA TYR A 24 -4.87 -4.76 2.31
C TYR A 24 -4.64 -4.21 0.90
N PHE A 25 -5.18 -4.88 -0.12
CA PHE A 25 -5.12 -4.40 -1.50
C PHE A 25 -6.45 -3.77 -1.94
N GLN A 26 -6.40 -2.82 -2.87
CA GLN A 26 -7.57 -2.16 -3.44
C GLN A 26 -7.36 -1.89 -4.94
N ILE A 27 -8.34 -2.26 -5.77
CA ILE A 27 -8.35 -1.90 -7.19
C ILE A 27 -8.80 -0.45 -7.33
N GLU A 28 -8.04 0.34 -8.09
CA GLU A 28 -8.35 1.73 -8.35
C GLU A 28 -7.97 2.12 -9.77
N GLN A 29 -8.61 3.16 -10.29
CA GLN A 29 -8.13 3.90 -11.44
C GLN A 29 -7.34 5.11 -10.96
N TYR A 30 -6.13 5.28 -11.48
CA TYR A 30 -5.24 6.36 -11.07
C TYR A 30 -4.76 7.18 -12.27
N PRO A 31 -4.97 8.51 -12.28
CA PRO A 31 -4.46 9.37 -13.34
C PRO A 31 -2.94 9.53 -13.17
N VAL A 32 -2.20 8.98 -14.12
CA VAL A 32 -0.74 9.08 -14.18
C VAL A 32 -0.36 10.18 -15.15
N LYS A 33 0.55 11.07 -14.72
CA LYS A 33 1.14 12.08 -15.60
C LYS A 33 2.17 11.43 -16.51
N GLU A 34 1.94 11.47 -17.81
CA GLU A 34 2.98 11.15 -18.81
C GLU A 34 3.46 12.47 -19.44
N LYS A 35 4.78 12.72 -19.39
CA LYS A 35 5.40 13.83 -20.11
C LYS A 35 5.91 13.33 -21.44
N LYS A 36 5.29 13.77 -22.53
CA LYS A 36 5.84 13.65 -23.88
C LYS A 36 6.02 15.04 -24.46
N GLU A 37 7.26 15.36 -24.86
CA GLU A 37 7.60 16.43 -25.82
C GLU A 37 6.92 17.80 -25.61
N LYS A 38 6.77 18.23 -24.35
CA LYS A 38 6.25 19.53 -23.87
C LYS A 38 4.74 19.63 -23.59
N GLU A 39 3.97 18.55 -23.76
CA GLU A 39 2.56 18.50 -23.33
C GLU A 39 2.37 17.60 -22.10
N GLU A 40 1.61 18.09 -21.11
CA GLU A 40 1.22 17.28 -19.94
C GLU A 40 -0.10 16.56 -20.26
N LYS A 41 -0.03 15.24 -20.44
CA LYS A 41 -1.22 14.40 -20.63
C LYS A 41 -1.39 13.47 -19.43
N TYR A 42 -2.62 13.41 -18.91
CA TYR A 42 -3.00 12.44 -17.90
C TYR A 42 -3.59 11.21 -18.59
N ILE A 43 -3.02 10.05 -18.29
CA ILE A 43 -3.57 8.77 -18.73
C ILE A 43 -4.04 8.03 -17.48
N THR A 44 -5.30 7.63 -17.50
CA THR A 44 -5.84 6.78 -16.43
C THR A 44 -5.28 5.38 -16.60
N LYS A 45 -4.65 4.86 -15.55
CA LYS A 45 -4.14 3.49 -15.46
C LYS A 45 -4.93 2.73 -14.40
N ASP A 46 -5.19 1.46 -14.64
CA ASP A 46 -5.70 0.56 -13.63
C ASP A 46 -4.56 0.11 -12.71
N ILE A 47 -4.79 0.16 -11.40
CA ILE A 47 -3.78 -0.14 -10.39
C ILE A 47 -4.32 -1.05 -9.30
N ILE A 48 -3.43 -1.85 -8.73
CA ILE A 48 -3.66 -2.55 -7.46
C ILE A 48 -2.87 -1.79 -6.40
N ALA A 49 -3.57 -1.02 -5.58
CA ALA A 49 -3.01 -0.21 -4.51
C ALA A 49 -2.89 -1.03 -3.22
N VAL A 50 -1.75 -0.93 -2.56
CA VAL A 50 -1.56 -1.44 -1.19
C VAL A 50 -1.96 -0.34 -0.22
N LYS A 51 -2.92 -0.65 0.65
CA LYS A 51 -3.51 0.25 1.62
C LYS A 51 -3.12 -0.16 3.01
N TYR A 52 -2.80 0.85 3.81
CA TYR A 52 -2.44 0.68 5.20
C TYR A 52 -3.31 1.60 6.04
N THR A 53 -3.96 1.03 7.06
CA THR A 53 -4.84 1.75 7.97
C THR A 53 -4.34 1.63 9.39
N VAL A 54 -4.32 2.77 10.07
CA VAL A 54 -4.16 2.87 11.51
C VAL A 54 -5.55 2.99 12.15
N ASP A 55 -5.87 2.19 13.16
CA ASP A 55 -7.04 2.47 13.99
C ASP A 55 -6.82 3.73 14.84
N LYS A 56 -7.94 4.32 15.27
CA LYS A 56 -7.92 5.53 16.08
C LYS A 56 -7.31 5.24 17.46
N PRO A 57 -6.32 6.02 17.92
CA PRO A 57 -6.22 6.29 19.35
C PRO A 57 -7.48 7.07 19.76
N ASP A 58 -7.89 6.96 21.02
CA ASP A 58 -9.06 7.64 21.61
C ASP A 58 -9.21 9.13 21.23
N SER A 59 -10.36 9.72 21.56
CA SER A 59 -10.83 11.10 21.25
C SER A 59 -9.91 12.29 21.63
N ASP A 60 -8.65 12.04 21.97
CA ASP A 60 -7.62 13.02 22.27
C ASP A 60 -6.81 13.38 20.99
N GLU A 61 -6.99 14.61 20.52
CA GLU A 61 -6.41 15.17 19.30
C GLU A 61 -4.85 15.12 19.29
N LYS A 62 -4.20 15.14 20.46
CA LYS A 62 -2.73 15.02 20.55
C LYS A 62 -2.26 13.60 20.26
N LYS A 63 -2.96 12.60 20.80
CA LYS A 63 -2.66 11.18 20.54
C LYS A 63 -2.94 10.82 19.09
N GLU A 64 -3.99 11.40 18.49
CA GLU A 64 -4.30 11.23 17.07
C GLU A 64 -3.16 11.73 16.16
N THR A 65 -2.63 12.92 16.45
CA THR A 65 -1.53 13.50 15.65
C THR A 65 -0.25 12.65 15.72
N GLU A 66 0.07 12.10 16.90
CA GLU A 66 1.24 11.26 17.11
C GLU A 66 1.10 9.88 16.46
N GLY A 67 -0.08 9.25 16.58
CA GLY A 67 -0.41 8.01 15.88
C GLY A 67 -0.34 8.14 14.36
N ILE A 68 -0.77 9.28 13.80
CA ILE A 68 -0.64 9.55 12.36
C ILE A 68 0.82 9.66 11.92
N LYS A 69 1.70 10.26 12.75
CA LYS A 69 3.14 10.34 12.44
C LYS A 69 3.80 8.97 12.47
N ILE A 70 3.52 8.18 13.51
CA ILE A 70 4.02 6.81 13.64
C ILE A 70 3.53 5.96 12.46
N GLY A 71 2.24 6.01 12.14
CA GLY A 71 1.69 5.30 10.99
C GLY A 71 2.29 5.75 9.65
N ALA A 72 2.64 7.03 9.50
CA ALA A 72 3.31 7.51 8.30
C ALA A 72 4.73 6.95 8.14
N GLU A 73 5.43 6.69 9.25
CA GLU A 73 6.75 6.03 9.25
C GLU A 73 6.62 4.54 8.99
N LYS A 74 5.70 3.84 9.68
CA LYS A 74 5.38 2.44 9.39
C LYS A 74 5.02 2.22 7.92
N ARG A 75 4.17 3.08 7.34
CA ARG A 75 3.84 3.08 5.90
C ARG A 75 5.09 3.19 5.02
N ARG A 76 6.07 4.03 5.40
CA ARG A 76 7.30 4.20 4.63
C ARG A 76 8.14 2.92 4.65
N ILE A 77 8.32 2.32 5.82
CA ILE A 77 9.03 1.03 5.98
C ILE A 77 8.37 -0.06 5.13
N ILE A 78 7.03 -0.17 5.21
CA ILE A 78 6.26 -1.13 4.39
C ILE A 78 6.46 -0.84 2.90
N TYR A 79 6.46 0.43 2.48
CA TYR A 79 6.70 0.79 1.08
C TYR A 79 8.08 0.34 0.60
N GLU A 80 9.13 0.61 1.37
CA GLU A 80 10.51 0.22 1.02
C GLU A 80 10.64 -1.31 0.91
N TYR A 81 9.98 -2.06 1.81
CA TYR A 81 9.90 -3.51 1.75
C TYR A 81 9.21 -4.01 0.46
N PHE A 82 8.01 -3.50 0.17
CA PHE A 82 7.25 -3.87 -1.04
C PHE A 82 8.02 -3.50 -2.31
N GLN A 83 8.68 -2.34 -2.33
CA GLN A 83 9.47 -1.90 -3.47
C GLN A 83 10.64 -2.86 -3.74
N LYS A 84 11.37 -3.25 -2.70
CA LYS A 84 12.48 -4.21 -2.82
C LYS A 84 11.99 -5.56 -3.33
N LYS A 85 10.95 -6.13 -2.69
CA LYS A 85 10.43 -7.46 -3.04
C LYS A 85 9.76 -7.51 -4.41
N ALA A 86 9.05 -6.46 -4.82
CA ALA A 86 8.51 -6.36 -6.16
C ALA A 86 9.63 -6.33 -7.21
N LYS A 87 10.69 -5.55 -6.96
CA LYS A 87 11.84 -5.47 -7.87
C LYS A 87 12.55 -6.83 -8.03
N GLU A 88 12.71 -7.59 -6.94
CA GLU A 88 13.24 -8.98 -6.98
C GLU A 88 12.39 -9.90 -7.87
N LYS A 89 11.09 -9.64 -7.98
CA LYS A 89 10.13 -10.37 -8.83
C LYS A 89 9.98 -9.78 -10.24
N GLY A 90 10.78 -8.77 -10.60
CA GLY A 90 10.72 -8.11 -11.91
C GLY A 90 9.55 -7.14 -12.06
N GLU A 91 8.98 -6.67 -10.95
CA GLU A 91 7.84 -5.76 -10.91
C GLU A 91 8.24 -4.37 -10.41
N GLU A 92 7.62 -3.32 -10.96
CA GLU A 92 7.88 -1.93 -10.56
C GLU A 92 6.78 -1.45 -9.60
N PHE A 93 7.06 -1.49 -8.29
CA PHE A 93 6.18 -0.94 -7.27
C PHE A 93 6.34 0.57 -7.17
N LYS A 94 5.28 1.31 -7.50
CA LYS A 94 5.26 2.76 -7.56
C LYS A 94 4.59 3.36 -6.34
N LYS A 95 4.94 4.61 -6.00
CA LYS A 95 4.30 5.37 -4.92
C LYS A 95 3.36 6.44 -5.47
N LYS A 96 2.25 6.67 -4.78
CA LYS A 96 1.49 7.92 -4.89
C LYS A 96 2.15 8.98 -4.01
N ALA A 97 1.73 10.24 -4.16
CA ALA A 97 2.07 11.27 -3.19
C ALA A 97 1.55 10.84 -1.80
N PHE A 98 2.47 10.70 -0.84
CA PHE A 98 2.11 10.34 0.52
C PHE A 98 1.33 11.47 1.19
N ARG A 99 0.14 11.12 1.67
CA ARG A 99 -0.68 11.97 2.52
C ARG A 99 -0.85 11.23 3.84
N SER A 100 -0.49 11.89 4.93
CA SER A 100 -0.71 11.36 6.27
C SER A 100 -2.20 11.40 6.60
N GLY A 101 -2.68 10.36 7.26
CA GLY A 101 -4.08 10.23 7.63
C GLY A 101 -4.39 8.79 8.03
N LYS A 102 -5.66 8.53 8.35
CA LYS A 102 -6.10 7.21 8.81
C LYS A 102 -5.94 6.12 7.75
N TYR A 103 -6.30 6.43 6.51
CA TYR A 103 -6.26 5.52 5.38
C TYR A 103 -5.16 5.97 4.44
N MET A 104 -4.07 5.21 4.38
CA MET A 104 -2.89 5.57 3.61
C MET A 104 -2.66 4.60 2.46
N THR A 105 -2.16 5.13 1.35
CA THR A 105 -1.65 4.29 0.27
C THR A 105 -0.15 4.11 0.47
N VAL A 106 0.27 2.85 0.62
CA VAL A 106 1.68 2.46 0.70
C VAL A 106 2.32 2.62 -0.68
N GLY A 107 1.67 2.08 -1.71
CA GLY A 107 2.13 2.11 -3.09
C GLY A 107 1.18 1.31 -3.97
N TYR A 108 1.58 1.03 -5.20
CA TYR A 108 0.75 0.31 -6.16
C TYR A 108 1.56 -0.39 -7.26
N LEU A 109 0.95 -1.40 -7.87
CA LEU A 109 1.33 -1.92 -9.18
C LEU A 109 0.32 -1.47 -10.23
N GLU A 110 0.82 -1.08 -11.39
CA GLU A 110 -0.01 -0.93 -12.60
C GLU A 110 -0.29 -2.31 -13.18
N TYR A 111 -1.50 -2.49 -13.71
CA TYR A 111 -1.88 -3.73 -14.36
C TYR A 111 -2.69 -3.48 -15.63
N ASP A 112 -2.77 -4.51 -16.45
CA ASP A 112 -3.71 -4.63 -17.56
C ASP A 112 -4.48 -5.95 -17.46
N TYR A 113 -5.45 -6.14 -18.36
CA TYR A 113 -6.28 -7.34 -18.35
C TYR A 113 -5.50 -8.65 -18.58
N GLU A 114 -4.32 -8.59 -19.19
CA GLU A 114 -3.50 -9.77 -19.46
C GLU A 114 -2.69 -10.18 -18.22
N ASN A 115 -2.28 -9.23 -17.38
CA ASN A 115 -1.34 -9.46 -16.29
C ASN A 115 -1.89 -9.29 -14.87
N TYR A 116 -3.14 -8.82 -14.68
CA TYR A 116 -3.68 -8.50 -13.34
C TYR A 116 -3.53 -9.63 -12.33
N LYS A 117 -3.83 -10.88 -12.71
CA LYS A 117 -3.70 -12.05 -11.82
C LYS A 117 -2.26 -12.25 -11.36
N LYS A 118 -1.29 -12.03 -12.25
CA LYS A 118 0.14 -12.11 -11.93
C LYS A 118 0.53 -11.00 -10.95
N LYS A 119 0.02 -9.78 -11.15
CA LYS A 119 0.28 -8.64 -10.23
C LYS A 119 -0.29 -8.89 -8.85
N ILE A 120 -1.52 -9.41 -8.77
CA ILE A 120 -2.16 -9.80 -7.50
C ILE A 120 -1.33 -10.87 -6.79
N LYS A 121 -1.00 -11.95 -7.49
CA LYS A 121 -0.19 -13.04 -6.92
C LYS A 121 1.18 -12.53 -6.43
N CYS A 122 1.84 -11.66 -7.19
CA CYS A 122 3.08 -11.02 -6.76
C CYS A 122 2.91 -10.29 -5.42
N LEU A 123 1.90 -9.42 -5.31
CA LEU A 123 1.63 -8.69 -4.07
C LEU A 123 1.26 -9.62 -2.91
N GLN A 124 0.49 -10.68 -3.15
CA GLN A 124 0.15 -11.69 -2.14
C GLN A 124 1.39 -12.43 -1.61
N GLU A 125 2.33 -12.80 -2.48
CA GLU A 125 3.58 -13.45 -2.08
C GLU A 125 4.47 -12.50 -1.25
N ILE A 126 4.50 -11.21 -1.60
CA ILE A 126 5.20 -10.18 -0.82
C ILE A 126 4.57 -10.02 0.55
N LEU A 127 3.24 -9.97 0.60
CA LEU A 127 2.47 -9.83 1.83
C LEU A 127 2.69 -11.04 2.75
N GLU A 128 2.72 -12.26 2.21
CA GLU A 128 3.07 -13.46 2.96
C GLU A 128 4.52 -13.44 3.45
N SER A 129 5.45 -12.91 2.64
CA SER A 129 6.84 -12.74 3.07
C SER A 129 6.96 -11.77 4.24
N LEU A 130 6.21 -10.65 4.21
CA LEU A 130 6.16 -9.68 5.30
C LEU A 130 5.60 -10.31 6.58
N ARG A 131 4.54 -11.14 6.46
CA ARG A 131 3.94 -11.85 7.61
C ARG A 131 4.93 -12.75 8.33
N ASN A 132 5.87 -13.33 7.61
CA ASN A 132 6.87 -14.26 8.14
C ASN A 132 8.20 -13.58 8.46
N ASP A 133 8.33 -12.26 8.23
CA ASP A 133 9.54 -11.49 8.52
C ASP A 133 9.46 -10.91 9.94
N GLU A 134 9.79 -11.75 10.93
CA GLU A 134 9.72 -11.38 12.36
C GLU A 134 10.51 -10.11 12.67
N LYS A 135 11.66 -9.91 12.02
CA LYS A 135 12.51 -8.73 12.22
C LYS A 135 11.83 -7.45 11.73
N LEU A 136 11.19 -7.50 10.56
CA LEU A 136 10.46 -6.35 10.05
C LEU A 136 9.21 -6.06 10.89
N LEU A 137 8.51 -7.10 11.36
CA LEU A 137 7.37 -6.93 12.26
C LEU A 137 7.79 -6.27 13.57
N GLU A 138 8.93 -6.67 14.13
CA GLU A 138 9.52 -6.05 15.33
C GLU A 138 9.91 -4.57 15.08
N GLU A 139 10.49 -4.25 13.91
CA GLU A 139 10.79 -2.87 13.51
C GLU A 139 9.51 -2.01 13.40
N LEU A 140 8.44 -2.58 12.85
CA LEU A 140 7.13 -1.95 12.75
C LEU A 140 6.45 -1.80 14.12
N GLN A 141 6.77 -2.61 15.12
CA GLN A 141 6.29 -2.40 16.48
C GLN A 141 7.13 -1.33 17.21
N ASN A 142 8.44 -1.35 17.03
CA ASN A 142 9.37 -0.43 17.71
C ASN A 142 9.32 1.01 17.20
N THR A 143 8.68 1.26 16.05
CA THR A 143 8.42 2.62 15.54
C THR A 143 7.55 3.45 16.50
N GLU A 144 6.77 2.80 17.37
CA GLU A 144 6.01 3.46 18.44
C GLU A 144 6.91 3.98 19.58
N ASN A 145 8.05 3.33 19.82
CA ASN A 145 8.92 3.61 20.97
C ASN A 145 9.96 4.69 20.68
N ASN A 146 10.39 4.85 19.42
CA ASN A 146 11.41 5.84 19.02
C ASN A 146 10.86 7.25 18.76
N THR A 147 9.54 7.44 18.81
CA THR A 147 8.88 8.73 18.51
C THR A 147 8.43 9.49 19.76
N ARG A 148 8.63 8.93 20.97
CA ARG A 148 8.37 9.55 22.29
C ARG A 148 9.63 10.21 22.86
#